data_AF-A0A4P7BVD7-F1
#
_entry.id   AF-A0A4P7BVD7-F1
#
_cell.length_a   1.000
_cell.length_b   1.000
_cell.length_c   1.000
_cell.angle_alpha   90.00
_cell.angle_beta   90.00
_cell.angle_gamma   90.00
#
_symmetry.space_group_name_H-M   'P 1'
#
loop_
_entity.id
_entity.type
_entity.pdbx_description
1 polymer ?
#
loop_
_entity_poly.entity_id
_entity_poly.type
_entity_poly.pdbx_seq_one_letter_code
_entity_poly.pdbx_strand_id
1 'polypeptide(L)' 'MLEIHKQILVDENQKPVAVEIPFDEFQRIEEVLENFGLAKLMDETENDERFSGDAAREYYESLKAGDVED' A
#
# COMPACT_ATOMS: atom_id res chain seq x y z
N MET A 1 -20.36 2.03 7.20
CA MET A 1 -19.68 1.55 5.99
C MET A 1 -19.72 2.72 5.02
N LEU A 2 -18.61 3.10 4.39
CA LEU A 2 -18.67 4.09 3.32
C LEU A 2 -19.57 3.55 2.22
N GLU A 3 -20.53 4.35 1.77
CA GLU A 3 -21.34 4.00 0.63
C GLU A 3 -20.44 4.10 -0.61
N ILE A 4 -20.36 3.01 -1.38
CA ILE A 4 -19.59 2.94 -2.63
C ILE A 4 -20.62 2.85 -3.75
N HIS A 5 -20.68 3.89 -4.58
CA HIS A 5 -21.54 3.92 -5.74
C HIS A 5 -20.94 3.01 -6.80
N LYS A 6 -21.67 1.95 -7.15
CA LYS A 6 -21.17 0.95 -8.10
C LYS A 6 -22.21 0.56 -9.13
N GLN A 7 -21.72 0.34 -10.34
CA GLN A 7 -22.45 -0.28 -11.43
C GLN A 7 -21.81 -1.62 -11.76
N ILE A 8 -22.63 -2.65 -12.01
CA ILE A 8 -22.14 -3.96 -12.43
C ILE A 8 -22.22 -4.02 -13.95
N LEU A 9 -21.08 -4.22 -14.60
CA LEU A 9 -21.00 -4.45 -16.03
C LEU A 9 -21.15 -5.95 -16.29
N VAL A 10 -22.04 -6.31 -17.22
CA VAL A 10 -22.33 -7.71 -17.58
C VAL A 10 -21.98 -7.97 -19.06
N ASP A 11 -21.62 -9.22 -19.37
CA ASP A 11 -21.42 -9.68 -20.76
C ASP A 11 -22.74 -10.01 -21.47
N GLU A 12 -22.65 -10.51 -22.72
CA GLU A 12 -23.81 -10.90 -23.52
C GLU A 12 -24.66 -12.03 -22.91
N ASN A 13 -24.11 -12.78 -21.97
CA ASN A 13 -24.79 -13.86 -21.25
C ASN A 13 -25.33 -13.41 -19.88
N GLN A 14 -25.35 -12.09 -19.62
CA GLN A 14 -25.72 -11.48 -18.33
C GLN A 14 -24.80 -11.90 -17.17
N LYS A 15 -23.57 -12.32 -17.47
CA LYS A 15 -22.59 -12.64 -16.44
C LYS A 15 -21.84 -11.37 -16.02
N PRO A 16 -21.73 -11.05 -14.72
CA PRO A 16 -20.89 -9.95 -14.24
C PRO A 16 -19.43 -10.13 -14.66
N VAL A 17 -18.84 -9.09 -15.24
CA VAL A 17 -17.44 -9.10 -15.70
C VAL A 17 -16.59 -7.98 -15.10
N ALA A 18 -17.22 -6.87 -14.70
CA ALA A 18 -16.52 -5.76 -14.08
C ALA A 18 -17.45 -4.96 -13.15
N VAL A 19 -16.83 -4.15 -12.30
CA VAL A 19 -17.49 -3.14 -11.48
C VAL A 19 -16.96 -1.79 -11.92
N GLU A 20 -17.86 -0.86 -12.19
CA GLU A 20 -17.53 0.54 -12.41
C GLU A 20 -17.90 1.32 -11.15
N ILE A 21 -16.97 2.15 -10.67
CA ILE A 21 -17.16 3.06 -9.53
C ILE A 21 -16.64 4.46 -9.91
N PRO A 22 -17.13 5.53 -9.27
CA PRO A 22 -16.54 6.85 -9.39
C PRO A 22 -15.04 6.83 -9.09
N PHE A 23 -14.28 7.62 -9.85
CA PHE A 23 -12.83 7.62 -9.75
C PHE A 23 -12.33 8.09 -8.38
N ASP A 24 -12.98 9.08 -7.78
CA ASP A 24 -12.67 9.58 -6.44
C ASP A 24 -12.91 8.52 -5.36
N GLU A 25 -13.94 7.68 -5.53
CA GLU A 25 -14.18 6.55 -4.65
C GLU A 25 -13.14 5.44 -4.81
N PHE A 26 -12.72 5.16 -6.05
CA PHE A 26 -11.62 4.24 -6.31
C PHE A 26 -10.34 4.70 -5.60
N GLN A 27 -9.95 5.96 -5.78
CA GLN A 27 -8.76 6.53 -5.12
C GLN A 27 -8.85 6.45 -3.59
N ARG A 28 -10.02 6.72 -3.03
CA ARG A 28 -10.23 6.64 -1.59
C ARG A 28 -10.13 5.20 -1.07
N ILE A 29 -10.54 4.21 -1.86
CA ILE A 29 -10.34 2.79 -1.52
C ILE A 29 -8.84 2.48 -1.50
N GLU A 30 -8.08 2.91 -2.51
CA GLU A 30 -6.62 2.72 -2.55
C GLU A 30 -5.95 3.36 -1.34
N GLU A 31 -6.25 4.62 -1.04
CA GLU A 31 -5.69 5.34 0.10
C GLU A 31 -5.96 4.62 1.43
N VAL A 32 -7.18 4.10 1.65
CA VAL A 32 -7.51 3.36 2.87
C VAL A 32 -6.72 2.05 2.96
N LEU A 33 -6.56 1.32 1.85
CA LEU A 33 -5.79 0.08 1.81
C LEU A 33 -4.30 0.33 2.06
N GLU A 34 -3.73 1.34 1.42
CA GLU A 34 -2.33 1.76 1.61
C GLU A 34 -2.07 2.20 3.05
N ASN A 35 -2.92 3.07 3.60
CA ASN A 35 -2.80 3.54 4.97
C ASN A 35 -2.91 2.40 5.98
N PHE A 36 -3.80 1.43 5.74
CA PHE A 36 -3.91 0.25 6.59
C PHE A 36 -2.64 -0.63 6.53
N GLY A 37 -2.13 -0.88 5.32
CA GLY A 37 -0.89 -1.62 5.12
C GLY A 37 0.29 -0.94 5.80
N LEU A 38 0.43 0.37 5.62
CA LEU A 38 1.49 1.17 6.25
C LEU A 38 1.37 1.13 7.78
N ALA A 39 0.17 1.32 8.34
CA ALA A 39 -0.04 1.23 9.77
C ALA A 39 0.37 -0.15 10.32
N LYS A 40 0.09 -1.23 9.59
CA LYS A 40 0.54 -2.57 9.98
C LYS A 40 2.05 -2.73 9.97
N LEU A 41 2.73 -2.23 8.95
CA LEU A 41 4.20 -2.25 8.90
C LEU A 41 4.83 -1.42 10.03
N MET A 42 4.19 -0.31 10.42
CA MET A 42 4.62 0.49 11.56
C MET A 42 4.40 -0.23 12.90
N ASP A 43 3.27 -0.92 13.07
CA ASP A 43 2.99 -1.73 14.27
C ASP A 43 4.02 -2.88 14.40
N GLU A 44 4.34 -3.55 13.30
CA GLU A 44 5.30 -4.67 13.26
C GLU A 44 6.72 -4.27 13.67
N THR A 45 7.08 -3.00 13.44
CA THR A 45 8.42 -2.44 13.72
C THR A 45 8.44 -1.58 15.00
N GLU A 46 7.37 -1.56 15.81
CA GLU A 46 7.23 -0.67 16.97
C GLU A 46 8.40 -0.82 17.98
N ASN A 47 8.85 -2.06 18.16
CA ASN A 47 9.90 -2.47 19.11
C ASN A 47 11.28 -2.61 18.46
N ASP A 48 11.40 -2.36 17.17
CA ASP A 48 12.68 -2.41 16.46
C ASP A 48 13.59 -1.24 16.88
N GLU A 49 14.88 -1.39 16.63
CA GLU A 49 15.86 -0.35 16.92
C GLU A 49 15.55 0.92 16.14
N ARG A 50 15.50 2.05 16.84
CA ARG A 50 15.29 3.37 16.24
C ARG A 50 16.62 4.06 16.04
N PHE A 51 16.97 4.31 14.79
CA PHE A 51 18.13 5.12 14.44
C PHE A 51 17.81 6.61 14.43
N SER A 52 18.83 7.42 14.73
CA SER A 52 18.82 8.83 14.34
C SER A 52 18.86 8.96 12.82
N GLY A 53 18.52 10.12 12.27
CA GLY A 53 18.57 10.34 10.82
C GLY A 53 19.95 10.05 10.22
N ASP A 54 21.01 10.47 10.91
CA ASP A 54 22.39 10.23 10.46
C ASP A 54 22.75 8.73 10.53
N ALA A 55 22.44 8.06 11.64
CA ALA A 55 22.72 6.63 11.80
C ALA A 55 21.91 5.76 10.81
N ALA A 56 20.66 6.12 10.53
CA ALA A 56 19.83 5.45 9.54
C ALA A 56 20.42 5.58 8.13
N ARG A 57 20.95 6.76 7.80
CA ARG A 57 21.61 7.02 6.53
C ARG A 57 22.89 6.22 6.38
N GLU A 58 23.77 6.24 7.38
CA GLU A 58 25.02 5.47 7.38
C GLU A 58 24.73 3.96 7.26
N TYR A 59 23.75 3.46 8.01
CA TYR A 59 23.32 2.06 7.93
C TYR A 59 22.81 1.70 6.53
N TYR A 60 21.95 2.52 5.94
CA TYR A 60 21.44 2.31 4.58
C TYR A 60 22.55 2.34 3.51
N GLU A 61 23.51 3.25 3.63
CA GLU A 61 24.68 3.30 2.75
C GLU A 61 25.54 2.04 2.89
N SER A 62 25.69 1.50 4.11
CA SER A 62 26.42 0.25 4.35
C SER A 62 25.75 -0.98 3.71
N LEU A 63 24.41 -1.06 3.73
CA LEU A 63 23.65 -2.13 3.06
C LEU A 63 23.91 -2.13 1.55
N LYS A 64 23.87 -0.94 0.93
CA LYS A 64 24.18 -0.78 -0.50
C LYS A 64 25.60 -1.15 -0.87
N ALA A 65 26.56 -0.92 0.03
CA ALA A 65 27.95 -1.27 -0.21
C ALA A 65 28.18 -2.80 -0.11
N GLY A 66 27.46 -3.47 0.78
CA GLY A 66 27.49 -4.94 0.92
C GLY A 66 26.90 -5.70 -0.28
N ASP A 67 25.89 -5.13 -0.95
CA ASP A 67 25.29 -5.72 -2.17
C ASP A 67 26.19 -5.62 -3.43
N VAL A 68 27.39 -5.02 -3.34
CA VAL A 68 28.33 -4.86 -4.46
C VAL A 68 29.50 -5.87 -4.40
N GLU A 69 29.58 -6.70 -3.33
CA GLU A 69 30.50 -7.84 -3.26
C GLU A 69 29.81 -9.15 -3.70
N ASP A 70 29.43 -9.26 -4.98
CA ASP A 70 29.17 -10.52 -5.70
C ASP A 70 29.62 -10.42 -7.17
#